data_AF-A0A964UJG2-F1
#
_entry.id   AF-A0A964UJG2-F1
#
_cell.length_a   1.000
_cell.length_b   1.000
_cell.length_c   1.000
_cell.angle_alpha   90.00
_cell.angle_beta   90.00
_cell.angle_gamma   90.00
#
_symmetry.space_group_name_H-M   'P 1'
#
loop_
_entity.id
_entity.type
_entity.pdbx_description
1 polymer ?
#
loop_
_entity_poly.entity_id
_entity_poly.type
_entity_poly.pdbx_seq_one_letter_code
_entity_poly.pdbx_strand_id
1 'polypeptide(L)'
;MTTDITQFRSKALVLAVVAALLAWSLGLPNWIHTAQAAALIEVSDTLSDSDLGVAATHTIQFELGTEMNGGETMVITFDPNTDAFDLSGLTTADADVTALSGGTLTEVDAVGDCTAPVTDQVYFSAVDTTAPGESLTMTVCSGDTVATGTVMEVVVGPITNPSTVDSYVIEVAGTNENSGDTRVAIIDDVTVTAEVQTILDFTIVGVASGTTVNSEPVATFASTTATSIPFDILSPDVPKFLAQELRIDTNALNGFTVTVEADQTLTAGNSADIDTFVDGGDQATGLAWTNPSNSFGTENTYGHWGLTSDDDDVGTALDFGVGTTSYVGSFVGNPVEVFYHDEAVSYTTAPTSGESFTQVGYKAEIGTLQEAADDYTATLTYVATPVF
;
A
#
# COMPACT_ATOMS: atom_id res chain seq x y z
N MET A 1 6.91 24.47 22.53
CA MET A 1 5.75 25.30 22.16
C MET A 1 6.04 25.91 20.80
N THR A 2 6.00 25.09 19.76
CA THR A 2 6.49 25.42 18.41
C THR A 2 5.71 24.60 17.37
N THR A 3 4.38 24.61 17.49
CA THR A 3 3.49 23.82 16.64
C THR A 3 2.31 24.63 16.12
N ASP A 4 2.50 25.94 15.89
CA ASP A 4 1.38 26.84 15.55
C ASP A 4 1.63 27.79 14.37
N ILE A 5 2.80 27.77 13.73
CA ILE A 5 3.11 28.73 12.64
C ILE A 5 2.75 28.16 11.25
N THR A 6 2.85 26.85 11.05
CA THR A 6 2.53 26.19 9.77
C THR A 6 1.02 25.98 9.57
N GLN A 7 0.27 25.68 10.64
CA GLN A 7 -1.18 25.46 10.55
C GLN A 7 -1.98 26.77 10.38
N PHE A 8 -1.45 27.91 10.85
CA PHE A 8 -2.05 29.23 10.61
C PHE A 8 -1.86 29.70 9.16
N ARG A 9 -0.75 29.33 8.52
CA ARG A 9 -0.47 29.69 7.12
C ARG A 9 -1.41 28.96 6.14
N SER A 10 -1.70 27.68 6.35
CA SER A 10 -2.63 26.95 5.48
C SER A 10 -4.09 27.40 5.65
N LYS A 11 -4.54 27.69 6.88
CA LYS A 11 -5.90 28.20 7.13
C LYS A 11 -6.11 29.61 6.58
N ALA A 12 -5.11 30.48 6.69
CA ALA A 12 -5.18 31.82 6.11
C ALA A 12 -5.21 31.77 4.57
N LEU A 13 -4.47 30.84 3.96
CA LEU A 13 -4.46 30.64 2.52
C LEU A 13 -5.80 30.09 2.02
N VAL A 14 -6.35 29.06 2.67
CA VAL A 14 -7.68 28.51 2.34
C VAL A 14 -8.77 29.56 2.51
N LEU A 15 -8.72 30.37 3.58
CA LEU A 15 -9.70 31.45 3.78
C LEU A 15 -9.58 32.54 2.71
N ALA A 16 -8.36 32.87 2.28
CA ALA A 16 -8.13 33.84 1.20
C ALA A 16 -8.64 33.32 -0.15
N VAL A 17 -8.41 32.04 -0.47
CA VAL A 17 -8.91 31.40 -1.70
C VAL A 17 -10.44 31.31 -1.68
N VAL A 18 -11.04 30.89 -0.56
CA VAL A 18 -12.51 30.84 -0.40
C VAL A 18 -13.13 32.24 -0.47
N ALA A 19 -12.53 33.25 0.16
CA ALA A 19 -13.01 34.63 0.10
C ALA A 19 -12.85 35.24 -1.30
N ALA A 20 -11.77 34.92 -2.01
CA ALA A 20 -11.58 35.32 -3.40
C ALA A 20 -12.64 34.66 -4.29
N LEU A 21 -12.81 33.34 -4.21
CA LEU A 21 -13.84 32.61 -4.97
C LEU A 21 -15.25 33.15 -4.68
N LEU A 22 -15.57 33.47 -3.42
CA LEU A 22 -16.85 34.09 -3.06
C LEU A 22 -16.98 35.50 -3.64
N ALA A 23 -15.93 36.32 -3.59
CA ALA A 23 -15.95 37.66 -4.17
C ALA A 23 -16.15 37.62 -5.70
N TRP A 24 -15.54 36.66 -6.37
CA TRP A 24 -15.72 36.40 -7.80
C TRP A 24 -17.12 35.86 -8.12
N SER A 25 -17.64 34.90 -7.34
CA SER A 25 -19.02 34.36 -7.52
C SER A 25 -20.13 35.40 -7.27
N LEU A 26 -19.83 36.45 -6.49
CA LEU A 26 -20.75 37.54 -6.18
C LEU A 26 -20.60 38.73 -7.14
N GLY A 27 -19.76 38.63 -8.17
CA GLY A 27 -19.62 39.64 -9.21
C GLY A 27 -19.01 40.96 -8.75
N LEU A 28 -18.20 40.97 -7.68
CA LEU A 28 -17.46 42.16 -7.25
C LEU A 28 -16.54 42.79 -8.33
N PRO A 29 -15.93 42.03 -9.26
CA PRO A 29 -15.15 42.61 -10.36
C PRO A 29 -15.98 43.52 -11.28
N ASN A 30 -17.27 43.20 -11.49
CA ASN A 30 -18.20 44.00 -12.30
C ASN A 30 -18.50 45.39 -11.71
N TRP A 31 -18.07 45.66 -10.47
CA TRP A 31 -18.32 46.94 -9.79
C TRP A 31 -17.17 47.94 -9.98
N ILE A 32 -16.04 47.57 -10.61
CA ILE A 32 -14.80 48.39 -10.60
C ILE A 32 -14.30 48.79 -12.01
N HIS A 33 -14.89 48.32 -13.11
CA HIS A 33 -14.49 48.75 -14.47
C HIS A 33 -15.61 49.50 -15.21
N THR A 34 -15.31 50.71 -15.71
CA THR A 34 -16.19 51.52 -16.57
C THR A 34 -15.67 51.56 -18.00
N ALA A 35 -16.15 50.62 -18.81
CA ALA A 35 -16.40 50.72 -20.25
C ALA A 35 -17.52 49.69 -20.52
N GLN A 36 -18.71 50.13 -20.93
CA GLN A 36 -19.85 49.22 -21.11
C GLN A 36 -19.72 48.48 -22.44
N ALA A 37 -19.11 47.30 -22.36
CA ALA A 37 -19.42 46.17 -23.22
C ALA A 37 -20.67 45.46 -22.66
N ALA A 38 -21.45 44.78 -23.49
CA ALA A 38 -22.51 43.87 -23.05
C ALA A 38 -21.88 42.66 -22.32
N ALA A 39 -22.38 42.30 -21.15
CA ALA A 39 -21.82 41.13 -20.46
C ALA A 39 -22.16 39.83 -21.21
N LEU A 40 -21.21 38.89 -21.24
CA LEU A 40 -21.54 37.48 -21.43
C LEU A 40 -22.57 37.07 -20.37
N ILE A 41 -23.51 36.19 -20.72
CA ILE A 41 -24.56 35.75 -19.78
C ILE A 41 -23.97 34.77 -18.75
N GLU A 42 -23.12 33.87 -19.20
CA GLU A 42 -22.35 32.92 -18.39
C GLU A 42 -20.97 32.72 -19.01
N VAL A 43 -19.95 32.47 -18.17
CA VAL A 43 -18.60 32.07 -18.60
C VAL A 43 -17.99 31.12 -17.58
N SER A 44 -17.45 29.99 -18.04
CA SER A 44 -16.77 28.99 -17.21
C SER A 44 -15.58 28.38 -17.94
N ASP A 45 -14.63 27.85 -17.18
CA ASP A 45 -13.48 27.12 -17.69
C ASP A 45 -13.24 25.88 -16.83
N THR A 46 -13.08 24.74 -17.49
CA THR A 46 -12.72 23.46 -16.86
C THR A 46 -11.37 23.00 -17.39
N LEU A 47 -10.40 22.87 -16.48
CA LEU A 47 -9.10 22.28 -16.76
C LEU A 47 -9.19 20.74 -16.76
N SER A 48 -8.49 20.11 -17.70
CA SER A 48 -8.24 18.65 -17.65
C SER A 48 -7.29 18.25 -16.54
N ASP A 49 -6.38 19.16 -16.16
CA ASP A 49 -5.33 18.97 -15.16
C ASP A 49 -5.01 20.34 -14.52
N SER A 50 -4.96 20.39 -13.19
CA SER A 50 -4.67 21.61 -12.42
C SER A 50 -3.27 21.63 -11.83
N ASP A 51 -2.41 20.68 -12.19
CA ASP A 51 -1.07 20.55 -11.64
C ASP A 51 -0.13 21.65 -12.13
N LEU A 52 0.80 22.02 -11.26
CA LEU A 52 1.78 23.09 -11.48
C LEU A 52 2.72 22.75 -12.65
N GLY A 53 2.79 23.61 -13.66
CA GLY A 53 3.71 23.43 -14.78
C GLY A 53 3.38 22.26 -15.71
N VAL A 54 2.20 21.65 -15.56
CA VAL A 54 1.73 20.56 -16.42
C VAL A 54 0.84 21.13 -17.53
N ALA A 55 0.92 20.53 -18.72
CA ALA A 55 0.08 20.93 -19.83
C ALA A 55 -1.33 20.38 -19.68
N ALA A 56 -2.33 21.26 -19.81
CA ALA A 56 -3.73 20.95 -19.66
C ALA A 56 -4.52 21.43 -20.89
N THR A 57 -5.67 20.81 -21.09
CA THR A 57 -6.71 21.30 -21.99
C THR A 57 -7.69 22.14 -21.19
N HIS A 58 -8.01 23.32 -21.72
CA HIS A 58 -9.08 24.18 -21.22
C HIS A 58 -10.36 23.90 -22.00
N THR A 59 -11.47 23.76 -21.29
CA THR A 59 -12.82 23.70 -21.86
C THR A 59 -13.58 24.93 -21.39
N ILE A 60 -13.63 25.94 -22.25
CA ILE A 60 -14.14 27.26 -21.96
C ILE A 60 -15.52 27.39 -22.57
N GLN A 61 -16.54 27.57 -21.73
CA GLN A 61 -17.92 27.72 -22.16
C GLN A 61 -18.41 29.13 -21.88
N PHE A 62 -19.06 29.76 -22.85
CA PHE A 62 -19.69 31.07 -22.63
C PHE A 62 -20.97 31.25 -23.45
N GLU A 63 -21.89 32.06 -22.93
CA GLU A 63 -23.15 32.42 -23.59
C GLU A 63 -23.15 33.88 -24.05
N LEU A 64 -23.42 34.10 -25.34
CA LEU A 64 -23.44 35.43 -25.94
C LEU A 64 -24.61 36.28 -25.44
N GLY A 65 -24.32 37.42 -24.81
CA GLY A 65 -25.33 38.42 -24.43
C GLY A 65 -25.86 39.24 -25.61
N THR A 66 -25.07 39.36 -26.67
CA THR A 66 -25.39 40.05 -27.94
C THR A 66 -24.90 39.24 -29.12
N GLU A 67 -25.52 39.43 -30.29
CA GLU A 67 -25.08 38.75 -31.52
C GLU A 67 -23.65 39.15 -31.92
N MET A 68 -22.92 38.25 -32.56
CA MET A 68 -21.61 38.52 -33.16
C MET A 68 -21.74 38.59 -34.68
N ASN A 69 -21.33 39.69 -35.30
CA ASN A 69 -21.43 39.92 -36.74
C ASN A 69 -20.14 39.54 -37.48
N GLY A 70 -20.26 39.32 -38.79
CA GLY A 70 -19.12 38.97 -39.64
C GLY A 70 -17.95 39.95 -39.53
N GLY A 71 -16.77 39.40 -39.25
CA GLY A 71 -15.54 40.15 -39.00
C GLY A 71 -15.31 40.54 -37.53
N GLU A 72 -16.29 40.36 -36.64
CA GLU A 72 -16.07 40.54 -35.20
C GLU A 72 -15.32 39.37 -34.60
N THR A 73 -14.54 39.64 -33.56
CA THR A 73 -13.70 38.65 -32.88
C THR A 73 -14.18 38.35 -31.47
N MET A 74 -13.84 37.17 -30.98
CA MET A 74 -13.79 36.84 -29.56
C MET A 74 -12.38 36.36 -29.21
N VAL A 75 -11.79 36.94 -28.18
CA VAL A 75 -10.41 36.72 -27.73
C VAL A 75 -10.47 36.11 -26.33
N ILE A 76 -9.84 34.96 -26.18
CA ILE A 76 -9.66 34.29 -24.91
C ILE A 76 -8.24 34.59 -24.46
N THR A 77 -8.08 35.37 -23.39
CA THR A 77 -6.78 35.74 -22.84
C THR A 77 -6.51 34.96 -21.56
N PHE A 78 -5.37 34.28 -21.53
CA PHE A 78 -4.96 33.45 -20.39
C PHE A 78 -4.14 34.29 -19.41
N ASP A 79 -4.73 34.58 -18.25
CA ASP A 79 -4.13 35.40 -17.20
C ASP A 79 -3.62 36.78 -17.68
N PRO A 80 -4.53 37.68 -18.11
CA PRO A 80 -4.17 38.97 -18.73
C PRO A 80 -3.29 39.88 -17.83
N ASN A 81 -3.21 39.59 -16.53
CA ASN A 81 -2.46 40.42 -15.58
C ASN A 81 -1.01 39.97 -15.40
N THR A 82 -0.78 38.66 -15.33
CA THR A 82 0.55 38.11 -15.02
C THR A 82 1.13 37.20 -16.09
N ASP A 83 0.35 36.83 -17.11
CA ASP A 83 0.81 36.07 -18.26
C ASP A 83 1.50 34.76 -17.83
N ALA A 84 0.87 34.06 -16.89
CA ALA A 84 1.50 32.94 -16.20
C ALA A 84 1.31 31.58 -16.90
N PHE A 85 0.37 31.48 -17.85
CA PHE A 85 0.23 30.31 -18.72
C PHE A 85 1.27 30.38 -19.84
N ASP A 86 1.66 29.22 -20.36
CA ASP A 86 2.58 29.14 -21.51
C ASP A 86 1.85 28.50 -22.71
N LEU A 87 1.61 29.34 -23.73
CA LEU A 87 0.97 28.97 -24.99
C LEU A 87 2.00 28.69 -26.11
N SER A 88 3.32 28.64 -25.83
CA SER A 88 4.38 28.59 -26.85
C SER A 88 4.36 27.36 -27.79
N GLY A 89 3.54 26.35 -27.49
CA GLY A 89 3.28 25.19 -28.34
C GLY A 89 1.93 25.21 -29.07
N LEU A 90 1.08 26.19 -28.81
CA LEU A 90 -0.30 26.23 -29.29
C LEU A 90 -0.38 26.85 -30.70
N THR A 91 -1.19 26.24 -31.55
CA THR A 91 -1.61 26.76 -32.86
C THR A 91 -3.12 26.84 -32.94
N THR A 92 -3.65 27.50 -33.97
CA THR A 92 -5.11 27.55 -34.19
C THR A 92 -5.73 26.18 -34.46
N ALA A 93 -4.93 25.17 -34.83
CA ALA A 93 -5.41 23.80 -35.05
C ALA A 93 -5.51 22.99 -33.74
N ASP A 94 -5.05 23.55 -32.61
CA ASP A 94 -5.12 22.96 -31.28
C ASP A 94 -6.34 23.49 -30.49
N ALA A 95 -7.25 24.17 -31.19
CA ALA A 95 -8.50 24.69 -30.66
C ALA A 95 -9.66 24.24 -31.57
N ASP A 96 -10.76 23.86 -30.94
CA ASP A 96 -12.03 23.57 -31.61
C ASP A 96 -13.15 24.39 -30.94
N VAL A 97 -14.18 24.76 -31.69
CA VAL A 97 -15.37 25.44 -31.17
C VAL A 97 -16.67 24.79 -31.64
N THR A 98 -17.59 24.60 -30.70
CA THR A 98 -18.92 24.07 -31.00
C THR A 98 -20.02 24.88 -30.33
N ALA A 99 -21.21 24.91 -30.94
CA ALA A 99 -22.41 25.42 -30.28
C ALA A 99 -23.08 24.31 -29.47
N LEU A 100 -23.23 24.51 -28.17
CA LEU A 100 -23.94 23.59 -27.28
C LEU A 100 -25.45 23.81 -27.31
N SER A 101 -25.89 25.07 -27.41
CA SER A 101 -27.31 25.43 -27.50
C SER A 101 -27.52 26.89 -27.96
N GLY A 102 -28.78 27.32 -28.11
CA GLY A 102 -29.14 28.72 -28.35
C GLY A 102 -28.94 29.24 -29.79
N GLY A 103 -28.17 28.52 -30.60
CA GLY A 103 -27.92 28.84 -32.01
C GLY A 103 -27.23 27.69 -32.75
N THR A 104 -26.78 27.98 -33.98
CA THR A 104 -25.92 27.11 -34.78
C THR A 104 -24.54 27.74 -34.95
N LEU A 105 -23.52 26.91 -35.08
CA LEU A 105 -22.14 27.32 -35.30
C LEU A 105 -21.46 26.28 -36.16
N THR A 106 -20.71 26.72 -37.17
CA THR A 106 -19.85 25.82 -37.97
C THR A 106 -18.43 26.35 -37.94
N GLU A 107 -17.53 25.63 -37.29
CA GLU A 107 -16.11 25.92 -37.39
C GLU A 107 -15.57 25.57 -38.79
N VAL A 108 -14.70 26.43 -39.31
CA VAL A 108 -13.89 26.18 -40.51
C VAL A 108 -12.41 26.47 -40.22
N ASP A 109 -11.52 25.76 -40.91
CA ASP A 109 -10.08 25.79 -40.63
C ASP A 109 -9.43 27.18 -40.83
N ALA A 110 -9.94 27.99 -41.78
CA ALA A 110 -9.39 29.30 -42.08
C ALA A 110 -10.41 30.24 -42.76
N VAL A 111 -10.09 31.54 -42.79
CA VAL A 111 -10.90 32.59 -43.45
C VAL A 111 -11.24 32.28 -44.93
N GLY A 112 -10.38 31.53 -45.62
CA GLY A 112 -10.58 31.14 -47.02
C GLY A 112 -11.69 30.11 -47.23
N ASP A 113 -12.08 29.41 -46.16
CA ASP A 113 -13.07 28.33 -46.17
C ASP A 113 -14.47 28.82 -45.74
N CYS A 114 -14.58 30.09 -45.35
CA CYS A 114 -15.85 30.81 -45.24
C CYS A 114 -16.56 30.81 -46.62
N THR A 115 -17.63 30.04 -46.76
CA THR A 115 -18.28 29.79 -48.06
C THR A 115 -19.80 29.79 -47.95
N ALA A 116 -20.45 30.60 -48.78
CA ALA A 116 -21.89 30.52 -48.95
C ALA A 116 -22.28 29.19 -49.64
N PRO A 117 -23.42 28.56 -49.29
CA PRO A 117 -24.51 29.09 -48.46
C PRO A 117 -24.48 28.62 -46.99
N VAL A 118 -23.35 28.13 -46.48
CA VAL A 118 -23.22 27.81 -45.05
C VAL A 118 -23.29 29.12 -44.27
N THR A 119 -23.96 29.11 -43.12
CA THR A 119 -24.13 30.28 -42.25
C THR A 119 -23.51 30.02 -40.88
N ASP A 120 -23.34 31.08 -40.10
CA ASP A 120 -22.84 31.05 -38.72
C ASP A 120 -21.44 30.43 -38.64
N GLN A 121 -20.60 30.70 -39.64
CA GLN A 121 -19.26 30.15 -39.72
C GLN A 121 -18.28 30.97 -38.88
N VAL A 122 -17.38 30.27 -38.19
CA VAL A 122 -16.29 30.87 -37.40
C VAL A 122 -14.98 30.14 -37.69
N TYR A 123 -13.86 30.80 -37.41
CA TYR A 123 -12.53 30.19 -37.47
C TYR A 123 -11.63 30.81 -36.41
N PHE A 124 -10.62 30.07 -35.95
CA PHE A 124 -9.55 30.64 -35.13
C PHE A 124 -8.56 31.39 -36.02
N SER A 125 -8.44 32.70 -35.81
CA SER A 125 -7.68 33.60 -36.68
C SER A 125 -6.26 33.88 -36.18
N ALA A 126 -6.01 33.70 -34.89
CA ALA A 126 -4.69 33.89 -34.30
C ALA A 126 -4.53 33.15 -32.96
N VAL A 127 -3.30 32.74 -32.68
CA VAL A 127 -2.77 32.49 -31.33
C VAL A 127 -1.66 33.51 -31.10
N ASP A 128 -1.79 34.33 -30.05
CA ASP A 128 -0.72 35.19 -29.57
C ASP A 128 0.00 34.49 -28.42
N THR A 129 1.30 34.24 -28.62
CA THR A 129 2.20 33.63 -27.63
C THR A 129 3.20 34.66 -27.10
N THR A 130 2.88 35.95 -27.27
CA THR A 130 3.76 37.06 -26.88
C THR A 130 3.27 37.70 -25.59
N ALA A 131 4.05 37.54 -24.54
CA ALA A 131 3.84 38.23 -23.28
C ALA A 131 3.80 39.78 -23.39
N PRO A 132 2.95 40.47 -22.62
CA PRO A 132 1.84 39.95 -21.82
C PRO A 132 0.54 39.83 -22.64
N GLY A 133 -0.34 38.91 -22.24
CA GLY A 133 -1.67 38.76 -22.82
C GLY A 133 -1.73 37.66 -23.87
N GLU A 134 -1.05 36.54 -23.62
CA GLU A 134 -1.16 35.35 -24.44
C GLU A 134 -2.64 34.95 -24.61
N SER A 135 -3.05 34.74 -25.86
CA SER A 135 -4.46 34.65 -26.21
C SER A 135 -4.76 33.83 -27.45
N LEU A 136 -6.00 33.34 -27.53
CA LEU A 136 -6.58 32.69 -28.69
C LEU A 136 -7.70 33.58 -29.25
N THR A 137 -7.64 33.89 -30.56
CA THR A 137 -8.66 34.72 -31.22
C THR A 137 -9.51 33.88 -32.17
N MET A 138 -10.82 33.89 -31.93
CA MET A 138 -11.85 33.40 -32.84
C MET A 138 -12.46 34.58 -33.62
N THR A 139 -12.87 34.35 -34.87
CA THR A 139 -13.46 35.39 -35.72
C THR A 139 -14.66 34.85 -36.51
N VAL A 140 -15.73 35.63 -36.59
CA VAL A 140 -16.90 35.29 -37.43
C VAL A 140 -16.58 35.55 -38.89
N CYS A 141 -16.91 34.59 -39.75
CA CYS A 141 -16.76 34.72 -41.20
C CYS A 141 -17.53 35.94 -41.75
N SER A 142 -16.97 36.60 -42.77
CA SER A 142 -17.59 37.79 -43.36
C SER A 142 -18.93 37.45 -44.00
N GLY A 143 -20.00 38.11 -43.56
CA GLY A 143 -21.37 37.88 -44.06
C GLY A 143 -22.19 36.91 -43.21
N ASP A 144 -21.58 36.31 -42.19
CA ASP A 144 -22.26 35.50 -41.18
C ASP A 144 -22.59 36.30 -39.92
N THR A 145 -23.47 35.74 -39.08
CA THR A 145 -23.83 36.27 -37.77
C THR A 145 -24.01 35.10 -36.82
N VAL A 146 -23.43 35.15 -35.62
CA VAL A 146 -23.76 34.20 -34.55
C VAL A 146 -24.78 34.85 -33.61
N ALA A 147 -25.93 34.21 -33.44
CA ALA A 147 -27.04 34.79 -32.71
C ALA A 147 -26.75 34.99 -31.21
N THR A 148 -27.35 36.02 -30.62
CA THR A 148 -27.43 36.17 -29.15
C THR A 148 -28.05 34.92 -28.50
N GLY A 149 -27.62 34.60 -27.28
CA GLY A 149 -28.02 33.40 -26.54
C GLY A 149 -27.34 32.12 -27.01
N THR A 150 -26.50 32.16 -28.06
CA THR A 150 -25.69 31.00 -28.45
C THR A 150 -24.70 30.68 -27.33
N VAL A 151 -24.72 29.42 -26.87
CA VAL A 151 -23.74 28.88 -25.91
C VAL A 151 -22.64 28.21 -26.71
N MET A 152 -21.44 28.76 -26.63
CA MET A 152 -20.23 28.24 -27.27
C MET A 152 -19.39 27.47 -26.28
N GLU A 153 -18.80 26.37 -26.73
CA GLU A 153 -17.73 25.64 -26.04
C GLU A 153 -16.48 25.69 -26.91
N VAL A 154 -15.42 26.30 -26.37
CA VAL A 154 -14.08 26.31 -26.94
C VAL A 154 -13.23 25.31 -26.17
N VAL A 155 -12.71 24.30 -26.86
CA VAL A 155 -11.76 23.35 -26.29
C VAL A 155 -10.39 23.67 -26.86
N VAL A 156 -9.43 24.00 -26.01
CA VAL A 156 -8.09 24.42 -26.45
C VAL A 156 -7.00 23.80 -25.59
N GLY A 157 -5.96 23.28 -26.22
CA GLY A 157 -4.78 22.77 -25.55
C GLY A 157 -3.91 21.91 -26.46
N PRO A 158 -2.69 21.58 -26.03
CA PRO A 158 -2.19 21.72 -24.65
C PRO A 158 -1.66 23.13 -24.33
N ILE A 159 -2.05 23.67 -23.17
CA ILE A 159 -1.52 24.91 -22.58
C ILE A 159 -0.84 24.56 -21.25
N THR A 160 0.39 25.04 -21.02
CA THR A 160 1.11 24.73 -19.78
C THR A 160 0.63 25.62 -18.63
N ASN A 161 0.19 24.98 -17.55
CA ASN A 161 -0.24 25.64 -16.33
C ASN A 161 0.90 26.43 -15.68
N PRO A 162 0.59 27.53 -14.99
CA PRO A 162 1.52 28.23 -14.12
C PRO A 162 2.26 27.31 -13.13
N SER A 163 3.50 27.64 -12.81
CA SER A 163 4.29 26.89 -11.82
C SER A 163 4.05 27.33 -10.37
N THR A 164 3.02 28.14 -10.12
CA THR A 164 2.69 28.68 -8.79
C THR A 164 1.23 28.37 -8.44
N VAL A 165 0.99 28.00 -7.18
CA VAL A 165 -0.37 27.77 -6.68
C VAL A 165 -1.08 29.11 -6.55
N ASP A 166 -2.09 29.34 -7.36
CA ASP A 166 -2.97 30.49 -7.28
C ASP A 166 -4.28 30.24 -8.06
N SER A 167 -5.15 31.22 -8.06
CA SER A 167 -6.27 31.33 -8.98
C SER A 167 -5.93 32.30 -10.10
N TYR A 168 -6.10 31.87 -11.35
CA TYR A 168 -5.76 32.64 -12.53
C TYR A 168 -7.01 33.05 -13.29
N VAL A 169 -7.01 34.25 -13.86
CA VAL A 169 -8.16 34.79 -14.62
C VAL A 169 -8.07 34.32 -16.06
N ILE A 170 -9.19 33.88 -16.61
CA ILE A 170 -9.36 33.62 -18.04
C ILE A 170 -10.39 34.63 -18.52
N GLU A 171 -9.94 35.59 -19.33
CA GLU A 171 -10.77 36.68 -19.84
C GLU A 171 -11.28 36.30 -21.23
N VAL A 172 -12.57 36.49 -21.47
CA VAL A 172 -13.21 36.32 -22.77
C VAL A 172 -13.76 37.68 -23.18
N ALA A 173 -13.13 38.34 -24.15
CA ALA A 173 -13.51 39.66 -24.65
C ALA A 173 -13.13 39.81 -26.12
N GLY A 174 -13.70 40.76 -26.87
CA GLY A 174 -13.35 40.90 -28.28
C GLY A 174 -13.67 42.26 -28.87
N THR A 175 -13.79 42.34 -30.19
CA THR A 175 -14.24 43.58 -30.86
C THR A 175 -15.75 43.78 -30.77
N ASN A 176 -16.51 42.72 -30.43
CA ASN A 176 -17.93 42.83 -30.16
C ASN A 176 -18.18 43.27 -28.70
N GLU A 177 -19.45 43.49 -28.37
CA GLU A 177 -19.81 43.98 -27.04
C GLU A 177 -19.70 42.89 -25.96
N ASN A 178 -19.62 41.60 -26.28
CA ASN A 178 -19.57 40.53 -25.27
C ASN A 178 -18.23 40.51 -24.53
N SER A 179 -18.27 40.54 -23.19
CA SER A 179 -17.10 40.32 -22.34
C SER A 179 -17.44 39.63 -21.01
N GLY A 180 -16.51 38.85 -20.47
CA GLY A 180 -16.62 38.28 -19.13
C GLY A 180 -15.37 37.52 -18.69
N ASP A 181 -15.19 37.38 -17.37
CA ASP A 181 -14.06 36.71 -16.75
C ASP A 181 -14.51 35.43 -16.06
N THR A 182 -13.71 34.37 -16.19
CA THR A 182 -13.77 33.20 -15.32
C THR A 182 -12.40 32.94 -14.69
N ARG A 183 -12.30 31.94 -13.81
CA ARG A 183 -11.04 31.61 -13.15
C ARG A 183 -10.85 30.11 -13.00
N VAL A 184 -9.60 29.70 -13.13
CA VAL A 184 -9.14 28.35 -12.79
C VAL A 184 -8.21 28.41 -11.58
N ALA A 185 -8.11 27.31 -10.84
CA ALA A 185 -7.19 27.18 -9.72
C ALA A 185 -6.12 26.16 -10.09
N ILE A 186 -4.86 26.56 -10.00
CA ILE A 186 -3.71 25.66 -10.13
C ILE A 186 -3.26 25.30 -8.71
N ILE A 187 -3.17 24.01 -8.42
CA ILE A 187 -2.92 23.50 -7.07
C ILE A 187 -1.77 22.51 -7.08
N ASP A 188 -1.22 22.27 -5.89
CA ASP A 188 -0.21 21.24 -5.67
C ASP A 188 -0.88 19.91 -5.35
N ASP A 189 -0.13 18.82 -5.56
CA ASP A 189 -0.58 17.45 -5.33
C ASP A 189 -0.87 17.17 -3.85
N VAL A 190 -1.84 16.29 -3.60
CA VAL A 190 -2.16 15.80 -2.26
C VAL A 190 -1.54 14.42 -2.03
N THR A 191 -0.47 14.36 -1.23
CA THR A 191 0.12 13.09 -0.80
C THR A 191 -0.73 12.43 0.31
N VAL A 192 -1.11 11.16 0.12
CA VAL A 192 -1.82 10.34 1.12
C VAL A 192 -0.88 9.27 1.68
N THR A 193 -0.74 9.22 3.01
CA THR A 193 0.15 8.28 3.71
C THR A 193 -0.60 7.44 4.74
N ALA A 194 -0.20 6.19 4.92
CA ALA A 194 -0.70 5.29 5.97
C ALA A 194 0.45 4.44 6.56
N GLU A 195 0.25 3.91 7.76
CA GLU A 195 1.18 3.02 8.47
C GLU A 195 0.41 1.81 9.02
N VAL A 196 1.03 0.63 8.98
CA VAL A 196 0.52 -0.62 9.56
C VAL A 196 1.49 -1.08 10.63
N GLN A 197 1.00 -1.37 11.84
CA GLN A 197 1.84 -1.86 12.93
C GLN A 197 2.22 -3.33 12.71
N THR A 198 3.45 -3.68 13.09
CA THR A 198 3.97 -5.05 13.09
C THR A 198 3.40 -5.86 14.25
N ILE A 199 3.02 -7.11 13.99
CA ILE A 199 2.40 -8.04 14.95
C ILE A 199 3.24 -9.32 15.00
N LEU A 200 3.54 -9.76 16.22
CA LEU A 200 4.00 -11.12 16.53
C LEU A 200 3.37 -11.51 17.87
N ASP A 201 2.52 -12.52 17.86
CA ASP A 201 2.04 -13.23 19.04
C ASP A 201 2.52 -14.68 18.94
N PHE A 202 3.20 -15.17 19.98
CA PHE A 202 3.72 -16.52 20.08
C PHE A 202 3.25 -17.15 21.39
N THR A 203 2.55 -18.27 21.28
CA THR A 203 1.99 -18.98 22.44
C THR A 203 2.40 -20.45 22.42
N ILE A 204 2.77 -20.97 23.59
CA ILE A 204 3.02 -22.40 23.83
C ILE A 204 1.82 -22.98 24.58
N VAL A 205 1.28 -24.08 24.09
CA VAL A 205 0.14 -24.77 24.70
C VAL A 205 0.52 -26.22 25.03
N GLY A 206 0.07 -26.69 26.19
CA GLY A 206 0.27 -28.08 26.57
C GLY A 206 -0.62 -29.04 25.78
N VAL A 207 -0.09 -30.21 25.46
CA VAL A 207 -0.83 -31.32 24.84
C VAL A 207 -1.32 -32.27 25.93
N ALA A 208 -2.56 -32.75 25.81
CA ALA A 208 -3.15 -33.68 26.77
C ALA A 208 -2.50 -35.07 26.71
N SER A 209 -2.59 -35.85 27.79
CA SER A 209 -2.26 -37.28 27.79
C SER A 209 -3.15 -38.07 26.83
N GLY A 210 -2.58 -39.12 26.21
CA GLY A 210 -3.28 -40.01 25.29
C GLY A 210 -3.50 -39.45 23.89
N THR A 211 -2.81 -38.37 23.52
CA THR A 211 -2.86 -37.74 22.19
C THR A 211 -1.75 -38.31 21.31
N THR A 212 -2.09 -38.68 20.07
CA THR A 212 -1.11 -39.00 19.02
C THR A 212 -0.69 -37.71 18.33
N VAL A 213 0.62 -37.50 18.20
CA VAL A 213 1.26 -36.27 17.70
C VAL A 213 2.39 -36.68 16.76
N ASN A 214 2.67 -35.91 15.70
CA ASN A 214 3.79 -36.11 14.77
C ASN A 214 3.88 -37.53 14.18
N SER A 215 2.74 -38.19 13.97
CA SER A 215 2.66 -39.62 13.57
C SER A 215 3.36 -40.61 14.53
N GLU A 216 3.67 -40.19 15.77
CA GLU A 216 4.36 -41.04 16.75
C GLU A 216 3.48 -42.23 17.13
N PRO A 217 4.00 -43.48 17.06
CA PRO A 217 3.22 -44.67 17.38
C PRO A 217 2.81 -44.75 18.86
N VAL A 218 3.49 -44.01 19.75
CA VAL A 218 3.19 -43.94 21.18
C VAL A 218 2.49 -42.61 21.49
N ALA A 219 1.28 -42.69 22.04
CA ALA A 219 0.56 -41.49 22.48
C ALA A 219 1.27 -40.80 23.66
N THR A 220 1.02 -39.51 23.83
CA THR A 220 1.56 -38.71 24.95
C THR A 220 1.29 -39.38 26.30
N PHE A 221 2.33 -39.56 27.10
CA PHE A 221 2.25 -40.27 28.38
C PHE A 221 1.44 -39.49 29.42
N ALA A 222 1.72 -38.20 29.56
CA ALA A 222 1.07 -37.28 30.49
C ALA A 222 0.66 -35.99 29.76
N SER A 223 -0.08 -35.13 30.45
CA SER A 223 -0.37 -33.79 29.93
C SER A 223 0.81 -32.85 30.20
N THR A 224 1.18 -32.05 29.20
CA THR A 224 2.15 -30.96 29.35
C THR A 224 1.45 -29.63 29.63
N THR A 225 2.23 -28.59 29.95
CA THR A 225 1.76 -27.19 29.98
C THR A 225 2.71 -26.34 29.15
N ALA A 226 2.45 -25.03 29.06
CA ALA A 226 3.37 -24.08 28.43
C ALA A 226 4.79 -24.08 29.05
N THR A 227 4.93 -24.57 30.29
CA THR A 227 6.18 -24.47 31.07
C THR A 227 6.63 -25.79 31.70
N SER A 228 6.00 -26.92 31.36
CA SER A 228 6.33 -28.22 31.96
C SER A 228 6.08 -29.40 31.02
N ILE A 229 7.07 -30.31 30.97
CA ILE A 229 7.05 -31.57 30.22
C ILE A 229 7.39 -32.71 31.21
N PRO A 230 6.41 -33.26 31.94
CA PRO A 230 6.67 -34.19 33.03
C PRO A 230 6.79 -35.64 32.55
N PHE A 231 8.01 -36.12 32.34
CA PHE A 231 8.27 -37.53 32.02
C PHE A 231 7.98 -38.50 33.18
N ASP A 232 7.84 -38.01 34.42
CA ASP A 232 7.71 -38.81 35.63
C ASP A 232 8.80 -39.92 35.70
N ILE A 233 8.48 -41.07 36.29
CA ILE A 233 9.41 -42.20 36.42
C ILE A 233 9.60 -42.89 35.06
N LEU A 234 10.80 -42.80 34.48
CA LEU A 234 11.20 -43.61 33.33
C LEU A 234 11.47 -45.05 33.78
N SER A 235 10.84 -46.01 33.11
CA SER A 235 11.10 -47.44 33.34
C SER A 235 12.08 -47.95 32.27
N PRO A 236 13.02 -48.85 32.63
CA PRO A 236 13.92 -49.43 31.65
C PRO A 236 13.18 -50.04 30.46
N ASP A 237 13.69 -49.78 29.25
CA ASP A 237 13.22 -50.29 27.97
C ASP A 237 11.75 -49.90 27.63
N VAL A 238 11.25 -48.82 28.23
CA VAL A 238 9.90 -48.28 27.97
C VAL A 238 10.00 -46.79 27.62
N PRO A 239 9.95 -46.43 26.33
CA PRO A 239 9.99 -45.03 25.93
C PRO A 239 8.75 -44.28 26.38
N LYS A 240 8.92 -43.01 26.76
CA LYS A 240 7.84 -42.06 26.99
C LYS A 240 7.92 -40.93 26.00
N PHE A 241 6.75 -40.47 25.56
CA PHE A 241 6.61 -39.37 24.62
C PHE A 241 5.69 -38.30 25.20
N LEU A 242 6.02 -37.04 25.01
CA LEU A 242 5.27 -35.86 25.44
C LEU A 242 5.38 -34.78 24.36
N ALA A 243 4.45 -33.84 24.28
CA ALA A 243 4.46 -32.80 23.26
C ALA A 243 3.95 -31.45 23.77
N GLN A 244 4.28 -30.38 23.06
CA GLN A 244 3.70 -29.05 23.18
C GLN A 244 3.24 -28.57 21.80
N GLU A 245 2.24 -27.69 21.77
CA GLU A 245 1.79 -27.02 20.54
C GLU A 245 2.29 -25.57 20.54
N LEU A 246 2.89 -25.16 19.43
CA LEU A 246 3.37 -23.82 19.18
C LEU A 246 2.36 -23.10 18.28
N ARG A 247 2.01 -21.86 18.60
CA ARG A 247 1.03 -21.05 17.85
C ARG A 247 1.58 -19.69 17.53
N ILE A 248 1.36 -19.21 16.30
CA ILE A 248 1.82 -17.90 15.83
C ILE A 248 0.66 -17.12 15.20
N ASP A 249 0.56 -15.83 15.55
CA ASP A 249 -0.14 -14.82 14.77
C ASP A 249 0.88 -13.73 14.39
N THR A 250 1.10 -13.49 13.09
CA THR A 250 2.01 -12.43 12.61
C THR A 250 1.56 -11.84 11.28
N ASN A 251 1.81 -10.54 11.08
CA ASN A 251 1.65 -9.87 9.79
C ASN A 251 2.98 -9.61 9.06
N ALA A 252 4.02 -10.36 9.42
CA ALA A 252 5.30 -10.34 8.73
C ALA A 252 5.16 -10.83 7.29
N LEU A 253 5.63 -10.04 6.32
CA LEU A 253 5.48 -10.37 4.91
C LEU A 253 6.24 -11.64 4.53
N ASN A 254 7.39 -11.89 5.15
CA ASN A 254 8.22 -13.07 4.91
C ASN A 254 8.13 -14.07 6.08
N GLY A 255 6.99 -14.06 6.78
CA GLY A 255 6.65 -15.03 7.82
C GLY A 255 7.57 -15.03 9.05
N PHE A 256 7.95 -16.21 9.53
CA PHE A 256 8.66 -16.41 10.78
C PHE A 256 9.43 -17.74 10.85
N THR A 257 10.35 -17.83 11.82
CA THR A 257 10.99 -19.07 12.27
C THR A 257 10.91 -19.19 13.79
N VAL A 258 10.71 -20.40 14.31
CA VAL A 258 10.84 -20.73 15.73
C VAL A 258 11.91 -21.80 15.91
N THR A 259 12.88 -21.49 16.78
CA THR A 259 13.90 -22.45 17.20
C THR A 259 13.69 -22.88 18.63
N VAL A 260 14.15 -24.09 18.98
CA VAL A 260 14.26 -24.58 20.36
C VAL A 260 15.68 -25.03 20.68
N GLU A 261 16.11 -24.77 21.91
CA GLU A 261 17.39 -25.23 22.47
C GLU A 261 17.19 -25.67 23.93
N ALA A 262 17.90 -26.71 24.35
CA ALA A 262 18.08 -27.10 25.75
C ALA A 262 19.41 -26.55 26.30
N ASP A 263 19.40 -26.02 27.53
CA ASP A 263 20.61 -25.50 28.20
C ASP A 263 21.59 -26.60 28.62
N GLN A 264 21.06 -27.79 28.87
CA GLN A 264 21.78 -28.99 29.29
C GLN A 264 21.00 -30.24 28.87
N THR A 265 21.65 -31.39 28.89
CA THR A 265 20.93 -32.66 28.80
C THR A 265 20.15 -32.91 30.10
N LEU A 266 19.22 -33.87 30.14
CA LEU A 266 18.52 -34.22 31.37
C LEU A 266 19.52 -34.62 32.46
N THR A 267 19.76 -33.74 33.44
CA THR A 267 20.84 -33.87 34.43
C THR A 267 20.25 -33.95 35.83
N ALA A 268 20.74 -34.91 36.63
CA ALA A 268 20.36 -35.11 38.02
C ALA A 268 21.32 -34.39 38.99
N GLY A 269 20.89 -34.18 40.24
CA GLY A 269 21.69 -33.50 41.26
C GLY A 269 22.96 -34.25 41.68
N ASN A 270 23.06 -35.55 41.37
CA ASN A 270 24.26 -36.37 41.55
C ASN A 270 25.21 -36.33 40.34
N SER A 271 24.93 -35.47 39.35
CA SER A 271 25.69 -35.32 38.09
C SER A 271 25.60 -36.51 37.13
N ALA A 272 24.68 -37.45 37.34
CA ALA A 272 24.29 -38.37 36.29
C ALA A 272 23.41 -37.64 35.27
N ASP A 273 23.43 -38.10 34.03
CA ASP A 273 22.58 -37.57 32.98
C ASP A 273 21.92 -38.67 32.13
N ILE A 274 20.90 -38.25 31.38
CA ILE A 274 20.31 -39.00 30.27
C ILE A 274 20.70 -38.23 29.01
N ASP A 275 21.49 -38.83 28.15
CA ASP A 275 22.14 -38.19 27.00
C ASP A 275 21.21 -37.78 25.85
N THR A 276 21.74 -37.02 24.89
CA THR A 276 21.03 -36.72 23.65
C THR A 276 20.94 -37.94 22.72
N PHE A 277 19.88 -38.00 21.95
CA PHE A 277 19.66 -39.01 20.93
C PHE A 277 20.72 -38.94 19.80
N VAL A 278 21.41 -40.00 19.37
CA VAL A 278 21.39 -41.41 19.81
C VAL A 278 22.64 -41.67 20.67
N ASP A 279 22.44 -42.05 21.92
CA ASP A 279 23.50 -42.45 22.85
C ASP A 279 24.62 -41.41 23.03
N GLY A 280 24.25 -40.14 23.28
CA GLY A 280 25.17 -39.00 23.41
C GLY A 280 25.61 -38.40 22.07
N GLY A 281 24.97 -38.81 20.98
CA GLY A 281 25.24 -38.28 19.65
C GLY A 281 24.73 -36.84 19.47
N ASP A 282 25.46 -36.08 18.67
CA ASP A 282 25.04 -34.76 18.15
C ASP A 282 24.24 -34.96 16.85
N GLN A 283 23.13 -35.69 16.93
CA GLN A 283 22.35 -36.10 15.77
C GLN A 283 21.56 -34.91 15.20
N ALA A 284 22.13 -34.26 14.18
CA ALA A 284 21.59 -33.05 13.56
C ALA A 284 20.62 -33.28 12.40
N THR A 285 20.40 -34.52 11.99
CA THR A 285 19.44 -34.87 10.95
C THR A 285 18.42 -35.83 11.52
N GLY A 286 17.16 -35.74 11.09
CA GLY A 286 16.10 -36.64 11.55
C GLY A 286 16.48 -38.11 11.35
N LEU A 287 16.38 -38.91 12.42
CA LEU A 287 16.51 -40.36 12.38
C LEU A 287 15.34 -41.02 13.11
N ALA A 288 14.87 -42.16 12.60
CA ALA A 288 13.88 -42.97 13.31
C ALA A 288 14.41 -43.37 14.70
N TRP A 289 13.52 -43.41 15.70
CA TRP A 289 13.90 -43.76 17.07
C TRP A 289 14.57 -45.14 17.14
N THR A 290 15.73 -45.19 17.78
CA THR A 290 16.46 -46.40 18.13
C THR A 290 16.65 -46.45 19.62
N ASN A 291 16.31 -47.55 20.28
CA ASN A 291 16.44 -47.68 21.73
C ASN A 291 17.91 -47.55 22.19
N PRO A 292 18.16 -47.11 23.43
CA PRO A 292 19.51 -47.05 24.00
C PRO A 292 20.24 -48.40 23.93
N SER A 293 21.51 -48.40 23.51
CA SER A 293 22.24 -49.66 23.33
C SER A 293 22.61 -50.38 24.64
N ASN A 294 22.57 -49.66 25.77
CA ASN A 294 22.72 -50.18 27.14
C ASN A 294 24.01 -51.03 27.34
N SER A 295 25.13 -50.51 26.85
CA SER A 295 26.44 -51.17 26.85
C SER A 295 27.23 -50.90 28.13
N PHE A 296 27.49 -51.94 28.93
CA PHE A 296 28.22 -51.82 30.19
C PHE A 296 29.56 -51.08 30.05
N GLY A 297 29.73 -50.03 30.88
CA GLY A 297 30.94 -49.21 30.90
C GLY A 297 31.00 -48.11 29.84
N THR A 298 29.92 -47.90 29.08
CA THR A 298 29.74 -46.79 28.14
C THR A 298 28.49 -46.02 28.54
N GLU A 299 28.65 -45.04 29.44
CA GLU A 299 27.50 -44.40 30.11
C GLU A 299 26.56 -43.68 29.15
N ASN A 300 27.06 -43.07 28.08
CA ASN A 300 26.21 -42.45 27.07
C ASN A 300 25.19 -43.39 26.40
N THR A 301 25.31 -44.70 26.59
CA THR A 301 24.38 -45.70 26.05
C THR A 301 23.27 -46.09 27.02
N TYR A 302 23.27 -45.55 28.24
CA TYR A 302 22.35 -45.96 29.31
C TYR A 302 20.96 -45.37 29.18
N GLY A 303 20.82 -44.26 28.45
CA GLY A 303 19.53 -43.65 28.15
C GLY A 303 19.73 -42.48 27.19
N HIS A 304 18.66 -42.08 26.51
CA HIS A 304 18.70 -40.84 25.76
C HIS A 304 17.34 -40.17 25.64
N TRP A 305 17.36 -38.91 25.22
CA TRP A 305 16.17 -38.15 24.86
C TRP A 305 16.36 -37.38 23.55
N GLY A 306 15.26 -37.17 22.83
CA GLY A 306 15.25 -36.58 21.49
C GLY A 306 14.07 -35.66 21.25
N LEU A 307 14.22 -34.83 20.22
CA LEU A 307 13.28 -33.79 19.78
C LEU A 307 12.69 -34.16 18.41
N THR A 308 11.41 -33.84 18.18
CA THR A 308 10.73 -33.97 16.87
C THR A 308 9.75 -32.82 16.65
N SER A 309 9.40 -32.50 15.40
CA SER A 309 8.33 -31.56 15.02
C SER A 309 7.43 -32.16 13.93
N ASP A 310 6.17 -31.70 13.81
CA ASP A 310 5.29 -32.03 12.65
C ASP A 310 5.30 -30.98 11.54
N ASP A 311 6.06 -29.90 11.71
CA ASP A 311 6.34 -28.97 10.63
C ASP A 311 7.31 -29.60 9.63
N ASP A 312 6.87 -29.71 8.38
CA ASP A 312 7.62 -30.27 7.25
C ASP A 312 8.35 -29.23 6.39
N ASP A 313 8.18 -27.95 6.67
CA ASP A 313 8.80 -26.81 5.99
C ASP A 313 10.07 -26.31 6.72
N VAL A 314 10.38 -26.83 7.91
CA VAL A 314 11.65 -26.56 8.60
C VAL A 314 12.85 -27.01 7.77
N GLY A 315 13.96 -26.26 7.88
CA GLY A 315 15.08 -26.32 6.96
C GLY A 315 15.51 -27.73 6.54
N THR A 316 15.73 -27.93 5.23
CA THR A 316 15.94 -29.22 4.52
C THR A 316 16.91 -30.26 5.14
N ALA A 317 17.76 -29.88 6.10
CA ALA A 317 18.64 -30.81 6.83
C ALA A 317 17.97 -31.45 8.06
N LEU A 318 16.91 -30.84 8.58
CA LEU A 318 16.21 -31.21 9.82
C LEU A 318 14.95 -32.03 9.59
N ASP A 319 14.68 -32.51 8.36
CA ASP A 319 13.48 -33.27 7.97
C ASP A 319 13.02 -34.23 9.08
N PHE A 320 12.00 -33.79 9.83
CA PHE A 320 11.39 -34.57 10.92
C PHE A 320 10.51 -35.69 10.35
N GLY A 321 10.37 -35.75 9.03
CA GLY A 321 9.73 -36.80 8.27
C GLY A 321 8.25 -36.50 7.99
N VAL A 322 7.91 -36.27 6.72
CA VAL A 322 6.51 -36.21 6.27
C VAL A 322 5.89 -37.61 6.36
N GLY A 323 5.01 -37.83 7.35
CA GLY A 323 4.29 -39.09 7.54
C GLY A 323 5.06 -40.21 8.26
N THR A 324 6.24 -39.91 8.81
CA THR A 324 6.99 -40.81 9.72
C THR A 324 7.72 -39.99 10.77
N THR A 325 7.69 -40.38 12.04
CA THR A 325 8.37 -39.63 13.11
C THR A 325 9.87 -39.85 13.10
N SER A 326 10.63 -38.76 12.94
CA SER A 326 12.08 -38.73 13.09
C SER A 326 12.51 -37.81 14.24
N TYR A 327 13.67 -38.09 14.80
CA TYR A 327 14.21 -37.44 15.99
C TYR A 327 15.61 -36.88 15.74
N VAL A 328 15.90 -35.77 16.43
CA VAL A 328 17.23 -35.17 16.52
C VAL A 328 17.70 -35.14 17.98
N GLY A 329 19.02 -35.12 18.18
CA GLY A 329 19.65 -34.94 19.49
C GLY A 329 20.52 -33.69 19.59
N SER A 330 20.80 -33.02 18.47
CA SER A 330 21.65 -31.82 18.41
C SER A 330 20.94 -30.55 18.87
N PHE A 331 20.20 -30.59 19.98
CA PHE A 331 19.42 -29.46 20.49
C PHE A 331 19.88 -28.99 21.87
N VAL A 332 20.88 -29.65 22.48
CA VAL A 332 21.55 -29.16 23.70
C VAL A 332 22.67 -28.20 23.31
N GLY A 333 22.61 -26.96 23.77
CA GLY A 333 23.61 -25.92 23.42
C GLY A 333 23.56 -25.44 21.96
N ASN A 334 22.57 -25.89 21.19
CA ASN A 334 22.43 -25.66 19.76
C ASN A 334 20.94 -25.42 19.41
N PRO A 335 20.56 -24.23 18.89
CA PRO A 335 19.20 -23.99 18.41
C PRO A 335 18.84 -24.88 17.22
N VAL A 336 17.69 -25.52 17.29
CA VAL A 336 17.09 -26.32 16.21
C VAL A 336 15.79 -25.66 15.78
N GLU A 337 15.63 -25.42 14.48
CA GLU A 337 14.36 -24.92 13.90
C GLU A 337 13.28 -26.00 13.98
N VAL A 338 12.11 -25.64 14.51
CA VAL A 338 10.99 -26.56 14.75
C VAL A 338 9.66 -26.04 14.22
N PHE A 339 9.60 -24.77 13.79
CA PHE A 339 8.41 -24.17 13.19
C PHE A 339 8.85 -23.11 12.18
N TYR A 340 8.42 -23.19 10.93
CA TYR A 340 8.75 -22.20 9.91
C TYR A 340 7.56 -21.96 8.99
N HIS A 341 7.34 -20.71 8.62
CA HIS A 341 6.45 -20.38 7.52
C HIS A 341 6.89 -19.08 6.87
N ASP A 342 6.69 -18.91 5.56
CA ASP A 342 7.20 -17.79 4.78
C ASP A 342 6.16 -16.71 4.46
N GLU A 343 4.95 -16.84 4.99
CA GLU A 343 3.87 -15.86 4.84
C GLU A 343 3.32 -15.35 6.19
N ALA A 344 2.50 -14.31 6.12
CA ALA A 344 1.72 -13.83 7.25
C ALA A 344 0.66 -14.87 7.65
N VAL A 345 0.54 -15.18 8.94
CA VAL A 345 -0.36 -16.20 9.44
C VAL A 345 -1.20 -15.72 10.61
N SER A 346 -2.33 -16.39 10.80
CA SER A 346 -3.16 -16.17 11.99
C SER A 346 -3.74 -17.48 12.50
N TYR A 347 -3.22 -17.93 13.63
CA TYR A 347 -3.77 -19.07 14.36
C TYR A 347 -5.26 -18.88 14.71
N THR A 348 -5.67 -17.64 15.00
CA THR A 348 -7.05 -17.36 15.42
C THR A 348 -8.08 -17.34 14.29
N THR A 349 -7.65 -17.10 13.04
CA THR A 349 -8.57 -16.91 11.90
C THR A 349 -8.65 -18.14 11.01
N ALA A 350 -7.53 -18.82 10.75
CA ALA A 350 -7.45 -19.99 9.88
C ALA A 350 -6.29 -20.89 10.32
N PRO A 351 -6.46 -21.66 11.40
CA PRO A 351 -5.38 -22.49 11.92
C PRO A 351 -5.06 -23.65 10.96
N THR A 352 -3.89 -23.61 10.36
CA THR A 352 -3.29 -24.71 9.58
C THR A 352 -2.00 -25.18 10.26
N SER A 353 -1.81 -26.50 10.32
CA SER A 353 -0.59 -27.16 10.80
C SER A 353 0.57 -26.87 9.85
N GLY A 354 1.76 -26.60 10.35
CA GLY A 354 2.93 -26.19 9.55
C GLY A 354 2.90 -24.73 9.10
N GLU A 355 1.78 -24.02 9.27
CA GLU A 355 1.69 -22.59 8.90
C GLU A 355 1.51 -21.71 10.14
N SER A 356 0.44 -21.96 10.91
CA SER A 356 0.01 -21.12 12.04
C SER A 356 0.07 -21.82 13.40
N PHE A 357 0.21 -23.15 13.38
CA PHE A 357 0.66 -23.94 14.51
C PHE A 357 1.49 -25.15 14.08
N THR A 358 2.28 -25.69 15.01
CA THR A 358 2.96 -26.98 14.89
C THR A 358 3.01 -27.66 16.26
N GLN A 359 3.25 -28.96 16.30
CA GLN A 359 3.46 -29.74 17.50
C GLN A 359 4.91 -30.21 17.60
N VAL A 360 5.54 -29.85 18.72
CA VAL A 360 6.92 -30.24 19.04
C VAL A 360 6.87 -31.35 20.09
N GLY A 361 7.50 -32.47 19.79
CA GLY A 361 7.53 -33.68 20.60
C GLY A 361 8.90 -33.94 21.24
N TYR A 362 8.87 -34.52 22.43
CA TYR A 362 10.04 -34.97 23.18
C TYR A 362 9.86 -36.42 23.58
N LYS A 363 10.88 -37.24 23.33
CA LYS A 363 10.88 -38.66 23.69
C LYS A 363 12.09 -38.97 24.55
N ALA A 364 11.90 -39.78 25.58
CA ALA A 364 12.96 -40.25 26.46
C ALA A 364 12.82 -41.74 26.73
N GLU A 365 13.94 -42.45 26.74
CA GLU A 365 14.04 -43.88 27.06
C GLU A 365 15.33 -44.14 27.83
N ILE A 366 15.27 -45.03 28.81
CA ILE A 366 16.44 -45.48 29.58
C ILE A 366 16.57 -47.00 29.50
N GLY A 367 17.79 -47.50 29.59
CA GLY A 367 18.12 -48.90 29.79
C GLY A 367 18.24 -49.25 31.27
N THR A 368 18.65 -50.49 31.54
CA THR A 368 18.78 -51.01 32.92
C THR A 368 20.01 -50.52 33.66
N LEU A 369 20.98 -49.91 32.96
CA LEU A 369 22.22 -49.39 33.55
C LEU A 369 22.14 -47.92 33.96
N GLN A 370 21.07 -47.21 33.58
CA GLN A 370 20.87 -45.80 33.93
C GLN A 370 20.99 -45.59 35.44
N GLU A 371 21.77 -44.58 35.81
CA GLU A 371 21.99 -44.18 37.18
C GLU A 371 20.66 -43.79 37.84
N ALA A 372 20.43 -44.28 39.06
CA ALA A 372 19.22 -43.92 39.78
C ALA A 372 19.31 -42.48 40.30
N ALA A 373 18.33 -41.66 39.92
CA ALA A 373 18.05 -40.34 40.50
C ALA A 373 16.56 -40.02 40.35
N ASP A 374 16.07 -39.03 41.10
CA ASP A 374 14.67 -38.59 41.12
C ASP A 374 14.47 -37.16 40.56
N ASP A 375 15.54 -36.55 40.04
CA ASP A 375 15.60 -35.12 39.72
C ASP A 375 16.28 -34.79 38.37
N TYR A 376 16.23 -35.71 37.40
CA TYR A 376 16.68 -35.45 36.03
C TYR A 376 15.91 -34.27 35.41
N THR A 377 16.61 -33.18 35.09
CA THR A 377 16.00 -31.94 34.55
C THR A 377 16.85 -31.29 33.46
N ALA A 378 16.16 -30.60 32.55
CA ALA A 378 16.72 -29.72 31.52
C ALA A 378 15.76 -28.54 31.29
N THR A 379 16.28 -27.40 30.81
CA THR A 379 15.48 -26.22 30.48
C THR A 379 15.44 -26.01 28.98
N LEU A 380 14.24 -25.90 28.41
CA LEU A 380 14.03 -25.60 26.99
C LEU A 380 13.74 -24.11 26.79
N THR A 381 14.34 -23.52 25.75
CA THR A 381 14.10 -22.14 25.33
C THR A 381 13.60 -22.13 23.89
N TYR A 382 12.39 -21.59 23.68
CA TYR A 382 11.86 -21.30 22.34
C TYR A 382 12.11 -19.85 21.95
N VAL A 383 12.50 -19.60 20.70
CA VAL A 383 12.74 -18.26 20.14
C VAL A 383 11.97 -18.12 18.84
N ALA A 384 10.94 -17.28 18.83
CA ALA A 384 10.18 -16.93 17.63
C ALA A 384 10.71 -15.62 17.00
N THR A 385 10.99 -15.64 15.69
CA THR A 385 11.58 -14.53 14.95
C THR A 385 10.77 -14.25 13.67
N PRO A 386 10.02 -13.13 13.61
CA PRO A 386 9.30 -12.71 12.40
C PRO A 386 10.21 -11.97 11.41
N VAL A 387 9.83 -11.94 10.14
CA VAL A 387 10.55 -11.28 9.04
C VAL A 387 9.63 -10.32 8.27
N PHE A 388 9.55 -9.06 8.72
CA PHE A 388 8.65 -8.03 8.17
C PHE A 388 9.06 -7.47 6.81
#